data_AF-A0A9R1WA90-F1
#
_entry.id   AF-A0A9R1WA90-F1
#
_cell.length_a   1.000
_cell.length_b   1.000
_cell.length_c   1.000
_cell.angle_alpha   90.00
_cell.angle_beta   90.00
_cell.angle_gamma   90.00
#
_symmetry.space_group_name_H-M   'P 1'
#
loop_
_entity.id
_entity.type
_entity.pdbx_description
1 polymer ?
#
loop_
_entity_poly.entity_id
_entity_poly.type
_entity_poly.pdbx_seq_one_letter_code
_entity_poly.pdbx_strand_id
1 'polypeptide(L)'
;MSFDITNENFGVVELPDCLRRHSPSQLCISKVRESLVMLEYDSFVKRACGVWMRDNGVDKSFTKRFTVEAPPYSSMSITTLGFRKSGQPL
;
A
#
# COMPACT_ATOMS: atom_id res chain seq x y z
N MET A 1 14.97 8.97 6.75
CA MET A 1 14.68 7.54 7.00
C MET A 1 16.02 6.85 7.15
N SER A 2 16.26 6.13 8.24
CA SER A 2 17.44 5.28 8.39
C SER A 2 16.93 3.84 8.49
N PHE A 3 17.27 3.01 7.51
CA PHE A 3 17.06 1.56 7.58
C PHE A 3 18.34 0.96 8.14
N ASP A 4 18.22 0.21 9.24
CA ASP A 4 19.32 -0.59 9.77
C ASP A 4 19.47 -1.83 8.86
N ILE A 5 20.58 -1.89 8.12
CA ILE A 5 20.90 -2.89 7.10
C ILE A 5 21.44 -4.20 7.71
N THR A 6 21.63 -4.26 9.03
CA THR A 6 22.37 -5.38 9.65
C THR A 6 21.64 -6.73 9.69
N ASN A 7 20.35 -6.78 9.35
CA ASN A 7 19.56 -8.03 9.35
C ASN A 7 18.66 -8.14 8.10
N GLU A 8 19.29 -8.33 6.94
CA GLU A 8 18.58 -8.52 5.66
C GLU A 8 18.02 -9.95 5.55
N ASN A 9 16.80 -10.15 6.02
CA ASN A 9 16.03 -11.35 5.70
C ASN A 9 15.21 -11.09 4.42
N PHE A 10 15.68 -11.61 3.29
CA PHE A 10 14.96 -11.53 2.02
C PHE A 10 13.87 -12.61 1.98
N GLY A 11 12.68 -12.24 1.55
CA GLY A 11 11.56 -13.16 1.42
C GLY A 11 10.65 -12.76 0.27
N VAL A 12 10.04 -13.77 -0.36
CA VAL A 12 9.01 -13.56 -1.37
C VAL A 12 7.67 -13.39 -0.67
N VAL A 13 6.88 -12.40 -1.09
CA VAL A 13 5.52 -12.17 -0.62
C VAL A 13 4.56 -12.37 -1.77
N GLU A 14 3.68 -13.36 -1.63
CA GLU A 14 2.62 -13.61 -2.60
C GLU A 14 1.58 -12.49 -2.56
N LEU A 15 1.28 -11.93 -3.73
CA LEU A 15 0.20 -10.97 -3.89
C LEU A 15 -1.14 -11.70 -4.06
N PRO A 16 -2.23 -11.22 -3.43
CA PRO A 16 -3.59 -11.62 -3.78
C PRO A 16 -3.87 -11.43 -5.28
N ASP A 17 -4.70 -12.30 -5.86
CA ASP A 17 -5.05 -12.26 -7.29
C ASP A 17 -5.60 -10.91 -7.76
N CYS A 18 -6.31 -10.20 -6.89
CA CYS A 18 -6.79 -8.86 -7.21
C CYS A 18 -5.64 -7.87 -7.45
N LEU A 19 -4.57 -7.94 -6.65
CA LEU A 19 -3.40 -7.07 -6.76
C LEU A 19 -2.50 -7.48 -7.93
N ARG A 20 -2.43 -8.78 -8.27
CA ARG A 20 -1.62 -9.29 -9.41
C ARG A 20 -2.04 -8.73 -10.76
N ARG A 21 -3.30 -8.27 -10.90
CA ARG A 21 -3.82 -7.71 -12.15
C ARG A 21 -3.34 -6.29 -12.45
N HIS A 22 -2.75 -5.61 -11.47
CA HIS A 22 -2.28 -4.24 -11.62
C HIS A 22 -0.84 -4.21 -12.14
N SER A 23 -0.49 -3.19 -12.92
CA SER A 23 0.90 -2.98 -13.30
C SER A 23 1.74 -2.62 -12.07
N PRO A 24 3.06 -2.90 -12.07
CA PRO A 24 3.94 -2.48 -10.98
C PRO A 24 3.91 -0.97 -10.71
N SER A 25 3.63 -0.14 -11.73
CA SER A 25 3.50 1.32 -11.59
C SER A 25 2.23 1.78 -10.87
N GLN A 26 1.26 0.89 -10.68
CA GLN A 26 0.03 1.11 -9.90
C GLN A 26 0.15 0.63 -8.45
N LEU A 27 1.26 -0.01 -8.10
CA LEU A 27 1.49 -0.59 -6.79
C LEU A 27 2.64 0.13 -6.09
N CYS A 28 2.45 0.49 -4.83
CA CYS A 28 3.51 1.05 -4.00
C CYS A 28 3.56 0.35 -2.64
N ILE A 29 4.76 -0.03 -2.21
CA ILE A 29 4.98 -0.68 -0.93
C ILE A 29 5.44 0.35 0.09
N SER A 30 4.94 0.26 1.32
CA SER A 30 5.33 1.08 2.45
C SER A 30 5.41 0.25 3.73
N LYS A 31 6.32 0.61 4.64
CA LYS A 31 6.35 0.07 6.01
C LYS A 31 5.59 1.01 6.93
N VAL A 32 4.56 0.52 7.61
CA VAL A 32 3.81 1.27 8.63
C VAL A 32 3.93 0.54 9.95
N ARG A 33 4.74 1.09 10.87
CA ARG A 33 5.12 0.42 12.12
C ARG A 33 5.71 -0.97 11.79
N GLU A 34 5.13 -2.04 12.32
CA GLU A 34 5.58 -3.41 12.04
C GLU A 34 4.81 -4.11 10.91
N SER A 35 3.93 -3.40 10.22
CA SER A 35 3.11 -3.95 9.13
C SER A 35 3.65 -3.54 7.76
N LEU A 36 3.54 -4.46 6.80
CA LEU A 36 3.77 -4.18 5.40
C LEU A 36 2.47 -3.70 4.76
N VAL A 37 2.54 -2.56 4.06
CA VAL A 37 1.39 -1.93 3.42
C VAL A 37 1.61 -1.87 1.92
N MET A 38 0.57 -2.22 1.17
CA MET A 38 0.51 -2.10 -0.28
C MET A 38 -0.55 -1.05 -0.65
N LEU A 39 -0.17 -0.12 -1.51
CA LEU A 39 -1.04 0.90 -2.07
C LEU A 39 -1.38 0.52 -3.50
N GLU A 40 -2.67 0.45 -3.79
CA GLU A 40 -3.25 0.07 -5.08
C GLU A 40 -3.90 1.30 -5.71
N TYR A 41 -3.35 1.80 -6.81
CA TYR A 41 -3.91 2.95 -7.53
C TYR A 41 -4.65 2.52 -8.79
N ASP A 42 -5.83 3.10 -9.01
CA ASP A 42 -6.55 2.96 -10.28
C ASP A 42 -5.74 3.57 -11.45
N SER A 43 -5.60 2.80 -12.54
CA SER A 43 -4.70 3.06 -13.69
C SER A 43 -5.01 4.33 -14.44
N PHE A 44 -6.27 4.78 -14.47
CA PHE A 44 -6.66 5.81 -15.41
C PHE A 44 -6.50 7.23 -14.87
N VAL A 45 -6.84 7.46 -13.61
CA VAL A 45 -6.81 8.81 -13.02
C VAL A 45 -6.26 8.81 -11.59
N LYS A 46 -5.91 7.63 -11.04
CA LYS A 46 -5.57 7.44 -9.61
C LYS A 46 -6.56 8.19 -8.71
N ARG A 47 -7.86 8.03 -8.93
CA ARG A 47 -8.90 8.68 -8.11
C ARG A 47 -9.17 7.95 -6.81
N ALA A 48 -8.73 6.70 -6.73
CA ALA A 48 -8.82 5.90 -5.54
C ALA A 48 -7.47 5.24 -5.26
N CYS A 49 -7.18 5.07 -3.98
CA CYS A 49 -6.03 4.35 -3.45
C CYS A 49 -6.55 3.29 -2.48
N GLY A 50 -6.51 2.03 -2.89
CA GLY A 50 -6.75 0.90 -2.01
C GLY A 50 -5.58 0.71 -1.07
N VAL A 51 -5.83 0.72 0.23
CA VAL A 51 -4.80 0.47 1.25
C VAL A 51 -4.95 -0.97 1.75
N TRP A 52 -3.93 -1.77 1.48
CA TRP A 52 -3.86 -3.16 1.86
C TRP A 52 -2.78 -3.36 2.91
N MET A 53 -3.07 -4.13 3.94
CA MET A 53 -2.14 -4.36 5.04
C MET A 53 -1.94 -5.86 5.24
N ARG A 54 -0.68 -6.24 5.44
CA ARG A 54 -0.30 -7.57 5.88
C ARG A 54 -0.02 -7.50 7.37
N ASP A 55 -0.81 -8.22 8.15
CA ASP A 55 -0.54 -8.40 9.58
C ASP A 55 0.53 -9.48 9.75
N ASN A 56 1.29 -9.41 10.85
CA ASN A 56 2.34 -10.38 11.16
C ASN A 56 1.79 -11.72 11.69
N GLY A 57 0.50 -12.01 11.46
CA GLY A 57 -0.19 -13.21 11.91
C GLY A 57 0.01 -14.43 11.00
N VAL A 58 -0.75 -15.50 11.27
CA VAL A 58 -0.66 -16.81 10.57
C VAL A 58 -0.99 -16.66 9.08
N ASP A 59 -1.99 -15.84 8.75
CA ASP A 59 -2.36 -15.54 7.37
C ASP A 59 -1.51 -14.39 6.82
N LYS A 60 -0.40 -14.78 6.22
CA LYS A 60 0.61 -13.93 5.58
C LYS A 60 0.14 -13.24 4.30
N SER A 61 -1.16 -12.99 4.11
CA SER A 61 -1.73 -12.35 2.92
C SER A 61 -2.02 -10.86 3.15
N PHE A 62 -2.14 -10.09 2.07
CA PHE A 62 -2.60 -8.72 2.15
C PHE A 62 -4.12 -8.66 2.23
N THR A 63 -4.64 -7.93 3.22
CA THR A 63 -6.08 -7.68 3.37
C THR A 63 -6.37 -6.20 3.12
N LYS A 64 -7.39 -5.90 2.30
CA LYS A 64 -7.81 -4.51 2.06
C LYS A 64 -8.39 -3.93 3.36
N ARG A 65 -7.85 -2.81 3.82
CA ARG A 65 -8.32 -2.12 5.04
C ARG A 65 -9.34 -1.05 4.72
N PHE A 66 -9.02 -0.20 3.76
CA PHE A 66 -9.87 0.90 3.33
C PHE A 66 -9.46 1.39 1.94
N THR A 67 -10.31 2.23 1.35
CA THR A 67 -10.03 2.97 0.13
C THR A 67 -10.00 4.45 0.47
N VAL A 68 -8.99 5.16 -0.03
CA VAL A 68 -8.95 6.63 -0.03
C VAL A 68 -9.44 7.08 -1.39
N GLU A 69 -10.46 7.94 -1.42
CA GLU A 69 -11.05 8.45 -2.65
C GLU A 69 -10.80 9.95 -2.80
N ALA A 70 -10.54 10.39 -4.03
CA ALA A 70 -10.51 11.79 -4.39
C ALA A 70 -11.95 12.36 -4.39
N PRO A 71 -12.13 13.65 -4.07
CA PRO A 71 -13.43 14.29 -4.20
C PRO A 71 -13.99 14.14 -5.64
N PRO A 72 -15.31 13.98 -5.82
CA PRO A 72 -15.92 13.67 -7.12
C PRO A 72 -15.59 14.68 -8.24
N TYR A 73 -15.34 15.93 -7.87
CA TYR A 73 -15.06 17.04 -8.80
C TYR A 73 -13.56 17.33 -8.97
N SER A 74 -12.69 16.51 -8.36
CA SER A 74 -11.24 16.61 -8.50
C SER A 74 -10.79 16.00 -9.83
N SER A 75 -10.23 16.82 -10.72
CA SER A 75 -9.43 16.34 -11.86
C SER A 75 -8.04 15.85 -11.44
N MET A 76 -7.65 16.04 -10.17
CA MET A 76 -6.35 15.65 -9.65
C MET A 76 -6.32 14.16 -9.28
N SER A 77 -5.26 13.50 -9.72
CA SER A 77 -4.82 12.20 -9.23
C SER A 77 -4.40 12.29 -7.76
N ILE A 78 -4.82 11.33 -6.93
CA ILE A 78 -4.31 11.21 -5.58
C ILE A 78 -3.01 10.41 -5.58
N THR A 79 -2.02 10.91 -4.86
CA THR A 79 -0.78 10.20 -4.57
C THR A 79 -0.58 10.22 -3.07
N THR A 80 -0.52 9.04 -2.46
CA THR A 80 -0.22 8.93 -1.03
C THR A 80 1.26 9.22 -0.83
N LEU A 81 1.58 10.32 -0.14
CA LEU A 81 2.96 10.73 0.15
C LEU A 81 3.60 9.92 1.28
N GLY A 82 2.77 9.25 2.07
CA GLY A 82 3.18 8.41 3.19
C GLY A 82 2.09 8.28 4.23
N PHE A 83 2.46 7.79 5.40
CA PHE A 83 1.56 7.60 6.52
C PHE A 83 2.03 8.40 7.75
N ARG A 84 1.07 8.94 8.49
CA ARG A 84 1.30 9.55 9.80
C ARG A 84 1.76 8.48 10.81
N LYS A 85 2.34 8.91 11.93
CA LYS A 85 2.67 8.01 13.06
C LYS A 85 1.44 7.25 13.59
N SER A 86 0.24 7.80 13.41
CA SER A 86 -1.03 7.15 13.73
C SER A 86 -1.39 5.99 12.79
N GLY A 87 -0.73 5.85 11.65
CA GLY A 87 -1.06 4.86 10.60
C GLY A 87 -2.08 5.36 9.58
N GLN A 88 -2.56 6.60 9.71
CA GLN A 88 -3.44 7.23 8.72
C GLN A 88 -2.63 7.79 7.54
N PRO A 89 -3.19 7.84 6.32
CA PRO A 89 -2.56 8.51 5.18
C PRO A 89 -2.23 9.98 5.49
N LEU A 90 -1.16 10.50 4.87
CA LEU A 90 -0.78 11.91 4.93
C LEU A 90 -1.69 12.79 4.07
#